data_AF-A0A644YCW7-F1
#
_entry.id   AF-A0A644YCW7-F1
#
_cell.length_a   1.000
_cell.length_b   1.000
_cell.length_c   1.000
_cell.angle_alpha   90.00
_cell.angle_beta   90.00
_cell.angle_gamma   90.00
#
_symmetry.space_group_name_H-M   'P 1'
#
loop_
_entity.id
_entity.type
_entity.pdbx_description
1 polymer ?
#
loop_
_entity_poly.entity_id
_entity_poly.type
_entity_poly.pdbx_seq_one_letter_code
_entity_poly.pdbx_strand_id
1 'polypeptide(L)'
;MALSKEFIDYMAEIEKIDNWEKLPNDDPRIIKLQELGKTSGGAEKERKSGKRVAVFREGKFVRAFSSAAETADVLGMKADAVQAIARGERRPPDGFKIEYIESEVH
;
A
#
# COMPACT_ATOMS: atom_id res chain seq x y z
N MET A 1 14.10 -6.18 10.45
CA MET A 1 12.98 -6.15 11.42
C MET A 1 12.65 -7.58 11.77
N ALA A 2 12.61 -7.93 13.06
CA ALA A 2 12.30 -9.29 13.51
C ALA A 2 10.80 -9.38 13.83
N LEU A 3 10.16 -10.48 13.42
CA LEU A 3 8.79 -10.79 13.81
C LEU A 3 8.73 -10.98 15.33
N SER A 4 7.62 -10.60 15.97
CA SER A 4 7.46 -10.78 17.42
C SER A 4 7.46 -12.27 17.75
N LYS A 5 8.07 -12.64 18.88
CA LYS A 5 8.14 -14.03 19.33
C LYS A 5 6.76 -14.66 19.45
N GLU A 6 5.75 -13.89 19.87
CA GLU A 6 4.36 -14.34 19.95
C GLU A 6 3.75 -14.69 18.58
N PHE A 7 4.11 -13.98 17.51
CA PHE A 7 3.67 -14.31 16.16
C PHE A 7 4.28 -15.64 15.69
N ILE A 8 5.57 -15.85 15.97
CA ILE A 8 6.29 -17.07 15.58
C ILE A 8 5.74 -18.29 16.36
N ASP A 9 5.51 -18.13 17.66
CA ASP A 9 4.96 -19.19 18.51
C ASP A 9 3.54 -19.57 18.05
N TYR A 10 2.72 -18.56 17.75
CA TYR A 10 1.34 -18.77 17.30
C TYR A 10 1.25 -19.38 15.89
N MET A 11 2.14 -19.00 14.96
CA MET A 11 2.29 -19.67 13.66
C MET A 11 2.58 -21.16 13.83
N ALA A 12 3.55 -21.50 14.70
CA ALA A 12 3.92 -22.90 14.95
C ALA A 12 2.80 -23.71 15.61
N GLU A 13 1.87 -23.07 16.32
CA GLU A 13 0.65 -23.71 16.81
C GLU A 13 -0.37 -23.94 15.69
N ILE A 14 -0.56 -22.98 14.78
CA ILE A 14 -1.49 -23.10 13.67
C ILE A 14 -1.03 -24.14 12.65
N GLU A 15 0.28 -24.25 12.40
CA GLU A 15 0.85 -25.26 11.50
C GLU A 15 0.59 -26.70 11.97
N LYS A 16 0.28 -26.91 13.26
CA LYS A 16 -0.12 -28.23 13.79
C LYS A 16 -1.57 -28.59 13.47
N ILE A 17 -2.36 -27.65 12.96
CA ILE A 17 -3.75 -27.88 12.56
C ILE A 17 -3.76 -28.42 11.13
N ASP A 18 -4.38 -29.59 10.96
CA ASP A 18 -4.56 -30.19 9.64
C ASP A 18 -5.43 -29.28 8.77
N ASN A 19 -4.98 -28.95 7.56
CA ASN A 19 -5.64 -28.03 6.63
C ASN A 19 -5.81 -26.59 7.13
N TRP A 20 -4.90 -26.07 7.97
CA TRP A 20 -4.95 -24.67 8.40
C TRP A 20 -4.99 -23.66 7.23
N GLU A 21 -4.37 -23.99 6.09
CA GLU A 21 -4.40 -23.21 4.86
C GLU A 21 -5.79 -23.10 4.22
N LYS A 22 -6.71 -24.00 4.60
CA LYS A 22 -8.11 -24.01 4.12
C LYS A 22 -9.06 -23.34 5.10
N LEU A 23 -8.57 -22.83 6.23
CA LEU A 23 -9.41 -22.11 7.17
C LEU A 23 -9.91 -20.81 6.51
N PRO A 24 -11.20 -20.45 6.69
CA PRO A 24 -11.71 -19.20 6.18
C PRO A 24 -11.00 -18.02 6.86
N ASN A 25 -10.91 -16.89 6.15
CA ASN A 25 -10.30 -15.67 6.70
C ASN A 25 -11.03 -15.11 7.94
N ASP A 26 -12.28 -15.53 8.16
CA ASP A 26 -13.09 -15.18 9.33
C ASP A 26 -12.86 -16.13 10.52
N ASP A 27 -12.04 -17.18 10.35
CA ASP A 27 -11.71 -18.08 11.46
C ASP A 27 -10.93 -17.31 12.54
N PRO A 28 -11.31 -17.43 13.83
CA PRO A 28 -10.66 -16.69 14.91
C PRO A 28 -9.14 -16.92 14.98
N ARG A 29 -8.64 -18.06 14.49
CA ARG A 29 -7.21 -18.36 14.44
C ARG A 29 -6.51 -17.57 13.35
N ILE A 30 -7.14 -17.44 12.18
CA ILE A 30 -6.62 -16.65 11.06
C ILE A 30 -6.69 -15.15 11.40
N ILE A 31 -7.77 -14.70 12.04
CA ILE A 31 -7.91 -13.32 12.53
C ILE A 31 -6.78 -13.00 13.52
N LYS A 32 -6.59 -13.83 14.54
CA LYS A 32 -5.54 -13.64 15.55
C LYS A 32 -4.13 -13.67 14.92
N LEU A 33 -3.91 -14.52 13.94
CA LEU A 33 -2.63 -14.58 13.22
C LEU A 33 -2.37 -13.28 12.44
N GLN A 34 -3.39 -12.75 11.75
CA GLN A 34 -3.30 -11.47 11.06
C GLN A 34 -3.05 -10.32 12.04
N GLU A 35 -3.71 -10.29 13.20
CA GLU A 35 -3.50 -9.26 14.23
C GLU A 35 -2.08 -9.27 14.79
N LEU A 36 -1.53 -10.46 15.10
CA LEU A 36 -0.15 -10.65 15.56
C LEU A 36 0.88 -10.29 14.46
N GLY A 37 0.52 -10.53 13.20
CA GLY A 37 1.30 -10.13 12.03
C GLY A 37 1.33 -8.60 11.87
N LYS A 38 0.19 -7.93 12.05
CA LYS A 38 0.05 -6.47 11.97
C LYS A 38 0.80 -5.73 13.08
N THR A 39 0.94 -6.33 14.26
CA THR A 39 1.71 -5.76 15.38
C THR A 39 3.22 -5.96 15.22
N SER A 40 3.65 -7.01 14.53
CA SER A 40 5.07 -7.33 14.30
C SER A 40 5.65 -6.70 13.03
N GLY A 41 4.82 -6.51 12.01
CA GLY A 41 5.13 -5.76 10.79
C GLY A 41 4.61 -4.34 10.95
N GLY A 42 5.39 -3.52 11.67
CA GLY A 42 5.19 -2.10 11.95
C GLY A 42 3.94 -1.46 11.37
N ALA A 43 3.00 -1.12 12.26
CA ALA A 43 1.94 -0.16 12.04
C ALA A 43 1.35 -0.21 10.62
N GLU A 44 0.23 -0.92 10.47
CA GLU A 44 -0.83 -0.41 9.62
C GLU A 44 -1.24 0.95 10.19
N LYS A 45 -0.41 1.97 9.94
CA LYS A 45 -0.79 3.37 10.08
C LYS A 45 -2.07 3.43 9.28
N GLU A 46 -3.16 3.72 9.98
CA GLU A 46 -4.38 4.29 9.41
C GLU A 46 -3.97 4.99 8.12
N ARG A 47 -4.36 4.40 6.98
CA ARG A 47 -4.10 4.99 5.68
C ARG A 47 -4.89 6.29 5.70
N LYS A 48 -4.27 7.37 6.17
CA LYS A 48 -4.68 8.73 5.84
C LYS A 48 -4.80 8.69 4.34
N SER A 49 -6.03 8.70 3.83
CA SER A 49 -6.37 8.65 2.42
C SER A 49 -5.36 9.49 1.66
N GLY A 50 -4.35 8.83 1.11
CA GLY A 50 -3.33 9.50 0.34
C GLY A 50 -4.06 10.13 -0.82
N LYS A 51 -3.86 11.43 -1.06
CA LYS A 51 -4.44 12.09 -2.23
C LYS A 51 -4.07 11.24 -3.44
N ARG A 52 -5.08 10.71 -4.12
CA ARG A 52 -4.90 9.85 -5.27
C ARG A 52 -4.22 10.65 -6.37
N VAL A 53 -3.44 9.98 -7.20
CA VAL A 53 -2.61 10.65 -8.20
C VAL A 53 -2.88 10.05 -9.57
N ALA A 54 -3.32 10.87 -10.51
CA ALA A 54 -3.49 10.50 -11.91
C ALA A 54 -2.21 10.81 -12.69
N VAL A 55 -1.79 9.87 -13.53
CA VAL A 55 -0.69 10.04 -14.48
C VAL A 55 -1.25 10.04 -15.89
N PHE A 56 -0.90 11.07 -16.64
CA PHE A 56 -1.16 11.25 -18.05
C PHE A 56 0.15 11.19 -18.82
N ARG A 57 0.12 10.66 -20.03
CA ARG A 57 1.25 10.64 -20.96
C ARG A 57 0.77 11.17 -22.30
N GLU A 58 1.40 12.23 -22.80
CA GLU A 58 1.08 12.87 -24.08
C GLU A 58 -0.41 13.22 -24.19
N GLY A 59 -0.98 13.72 -23.08
CA GLY A 59 -2.40 14.07 -22.99
C GLY A 59 -3.36 12.88 -22.82
N LYS A 60 -2.86 11.63 -22.83
CA LYS A 60 -3.68 10.44 -22.57
C LYS A 60 -3.57 10.01 -21.12
N PHE A 61 -4.71 9.77 -20.48
CA PHE A 61 -4.75 9.16 -19.15
C PHE A 61 -4.13 7.77 -19.23
N VAL A 62 -3.06 7.55 -18.46
CA VAL A 62 -2.40 6.25 -18.37
C VAL A 62 -3.04 5.45 -17.25
N ARG A 63 -3.00 6.01 -16.04
CA ARG A 63 -3.48 5.32 -14.84
C ARG A 63 -3.63 6.29 -13.67
N ALA A 64 -4.54 5.97 -12.76
CA ALA A 64 -4.62 6.59 -11.45
C ALA A 64 -4.11 5.62 -10.38
N PHE A 65 -3.30 6.14 -9.48
CA PHE A 65 -2.71 5.43 -8.34
C PHE A 65 -3.36 5.91 -7.05
N SER A 66 -3.32 5.05 -6.04
CA SER A 66 -3.90 5.37 -4.73
C SER A 66 -3.01 6.32 -3.94
N SER A 67 -1.73 6.46 -4.33
CA SER A 67 -0.77 7.36 -3.68
C SER A 67 0.42 7.70 -4.57
N ALA A 68 1.04 8.86 -4.30
CA ALA A 68 2.28 9.28 -4.96
C ALA A 68 3.44 8.29 -4.79
N ALA A 69 3.45 7.52 -3.70
CA ALA A 69 4.45 6.48 -3.44
C ALA A 69 4.32 5.30 -4.42
N GLU A 70 3.10 4.84 -4.71
CA GLU A 70 2.87 3.81 -5.75
C GLU A 70 3.26 4.34 -7.13
N THR A 71 2.89 5.58 -7.44
CA THR A 71 3.29 6.22 -8.70
C THR A 71 4.81 6.29 -8.84
N ALA A 72 5.51 6.61 -7.75
CA ALA A 72 6.97 6.67 -7.71
C ALA A 72 7.60 5.31 -7.99
N ASP A 73 7.08 4.24 -7.41
CA ASP A 73 7.55 2.88 -7.64
C ASP A 73 7.39 2.48 -9.13
N VAL A 74 6.21 2.72 -9.69
CA VAL A 74 5.89 2.37 -11.09
C VAL A 74 6.66 3.21 -12.10
N LEU A 75 6.88 4.49 -11.81
CA LEU A 75 7.64 5.39 -12.68
C LEU A 75 9.16 5.32 -12.42
N GLY A 76 9.62 4.57 -11.41
CA GLY A 76 11.03 4.54 -11.00
C GLY A 76 11.55 5.91 -10.53
N MET A 77 10.68 6.73 -9.94
CA MET A 77 10.99 8.09 -9.48
C MET A 77 10.92 8.20 -7.96
N LYS A 78 11.47 9.26 -7.38
CA LYS A 78 11.28 9.55 -5.94
C LYS A 78 9.85 10.06 -5.70
N ALA A 79 9.22 9.60 -4.62
CA ALA A 79 7.88 10.07 -4.21
C ALA A 79 7.81 11.60 -4.07
N ASP A 80 8.86 12.22 -3.53
CA ASP A 80 8.99 13.68 -3.44
C ASP A 80 8.92 14.37 -4.81
N ALA A 81 9.56 13.79 -5.82
CA ALA A 81 9.51 14.30 -7.19
C ALA A 81 8.10 14.18 -7.78
N VAL A 82 7.41 13.05 -7.54
CA VAL A 82 6.01 12.86 -7.96
C VAL A 82 5.10 13.91 -7.30
N GLN A 83 5.29 14.18 -6.01
CA GLN A 83 4.50 15.18 -5.29
C GLN A 83 4.78 16.60 -5.81
N ALA A 84 6.04 16.95 -6.07
CA ALA A 84 6.42 18.24 -6.62
C ALA A 84 5.86 18.45 -8.03
N ILE A 85 5.84 17.40 -8.87
CA ILE A 85 5.20 17.46 -10.20
C ILE A 85 3.69 17.63 -10.05
N ALA A 86 3.06 16.85 -9.17
CA ALA A 86 1.61 16.92 -8.92
C ALA A 86 1.14 18.27 -8.33
N ARG A 87 2.03 19.00 -7.66
CA ARG A 87 1.79 20.38 -7.18
C ARG A 87 2.12 21.45 -8.21
N GLY A 88 2.72 21.09 -9.35
CA GLY A 88 3.20 22.05 -10.35
C GLY A 88 4.51 22.76 -9.96
N GLU A 89 5.16 22.35 -8.88
CA GLU A 89 6.45 22.90 -8.42
C GLU A 89 7.62 22.41 -9.29
N ARG A 90 7.44 21.27 -9.97
CA ARG A 90 8.44 20.66 -10.86
C ARG A 90 7.85 20.31 -12.21
N ARG A 91 8.62 20.55 -13.28
CA ARG A 91 8.23 20.07 -14.62
C ARG A 91 8.26 18.54 -14.63
N PRO A 92 7.20 17.90 -15.15
CA PRO A 92 7.22 16.46 -15.35
C PRO A 92 8.31 16.08 -16.36
N PRO A 93 8.83 14.84 -16.27
CA PRO A 93 9.67 14.29 -17.33
C PRO A 93 8.90 14.27 -18.66
N ASP A 94 9.64 14.44 -19.75
CA ASP A 94 9.10 14.70 -21.09
C ASP A 94 7.92 13.79 -21.45
N GLY A 95 6.78 14.41 -21.77
CA GLY A 95 5.56 13.72 -22.14
C GLY A 95 4.70 13.19 -20.98
N PHE A 96 5.10 13.29 -19.71
CA PHE A 96 4.25 12.89 -18.58
C PHE A 96 3.56 14.10 -17.94
N LYS A 97 2.42 13.90 -17.30
CA LYS A 97 1.73 14.88 -16.45
C LYS A 97 1.16 14.12 -15.27
N ILE A 98 1.34 14.66 -14.07
CA ILE A 98 0.90 14.04 -12.82
C ILE A 98 -0.01 15.03 -12.11
N GLU A 99 -1.19 14.62 -11.69
CA GLU A 99 -2.17 15.50 -11.02
C GLU A 99 -2.80 14.78 -9.82
N TYR A 100 -3.05 15.51 -8.73
CA TYR A 100 -3.84 14.97 -7.63
C TYR A 100 -5.31 14.93 -8.05
N ILE A 101 -5.93 13.77 -7.86
CA ILE A 101 -7.37 13.60 -8.00
C ILE A 101 -7.98 13.45 -6.61
N GLU A 102 -9.04 14.20 -6.35
CA GLU A 102 -9.80 14.06 -5.11
C GLU A 102 -10.53 12.73 -5.14
N SER A 103 -10.32 11.92 -4.10
CA SER A 103 -11.20 10.78 -3.86
C SER A 103 -12.41 11.36 -3.15
N GLU A 104 -13.45 11.73 -3.91
CA GLU A 104 -14.77 11.93 -3.32
C GLU A 104 -15.16 10.62 -2.64
N VAL A 105 -15.12 10.64 -1.31
CA VAL A 105 -15.72 9.61 -0.47
C VAL A 105 -17.14 10.09 -0.25
N HIS A 106 -18.09 9.52 -0.98
CA HIS A 106 -19.52 9.68 -0.71
C HIS A 106 -19.96 8.61 0.29
#